data_AF-A0A0G0LSB9-F1
#
_entry.id   AF-A0A0G0LSB9-F1
#
_cell.length_a   1.000
_cell.length_b   1.000
_cell.length_c   1.000
_cell.angle_alpha   90.00
_cell.angle_beta   90.00
_cell.angle_gamma   90.00
#
_symmetry.space_group_name_H-M   'P 1'
#
loop_
_entity.id
_entity.type
_entity.pdbx_description
1 polymer ?
#
loop_
_entity_poly.entity_id
_entity_poly.type
_entity_poly.pdbx_seq_one_letter_code
_entity_poly.pdbx_strand_id
1 'polypeptide(L)' 'IQGRGGSGIKTGNVTSKTGSIIAAKVISDEEDLIVISRKGQVIRTIISQIPKLSRATQGVRIMRLDDGDKVASVTCI' A
#
# COMPACT_ATOMS: atom_id res chain seq x y z
N ILE A 1 -3.28 18.30 15.53
CA ILE A 1 -4.21 18.76 14.47
C ILE A 1 -3.42 19.66 13.53
N GLN A 2 -3.48 19.43 12.22
CA GLN A 2 -2.76 20.22 11.21
C GLN A 2 -3.76 21.00 10.35
N GLY A 3 -3.40 22.23 9.97
CA GLY A 3 -4.20 23.09 9.09
C GLY A 3 -3.82 22.97 7.62
N ARG A 4 -4.59 23.64 6.75
CA ARG A 4 -4.27 23.75 5.31
C ARG A 4 -2.90 24.43 5.12
N GLY A 5 -2.04 23.84 4.30
CA GLY A 5 -0.68 24.35 4.04
C GLY A 5 0.38 23.87 5.04
N GLY A 6 0.01 23.08 6.05
CA GLY A 6 0.98 22.41 6.93
C GLY A 6 1.67 21.24 6.24
N SER A 7 2.79 20.78 6.80
CA SER A 7 3.57 19.64 6.29
C SER A 7 2.86 18.27 6.43
N GLY A 8 1.66 18.26 6.99
CA GLY A 8 0.87 17.05 7.21
C GLY A 8 1.24 16.27 8.47
N ILE A 9 0.75 15.03 8.54
CA ILE A 9 1.05 14.07 9.59
C ILE A 9 1.51 12.76 8.97
N LYS A 10 2.24 11.95 9.75
CA LYS A 10 2.77 10.66 9.28
C LYS A 10 1.63 9.69 8.95
N THR A 11 1.64 9.17 7.72
CA THR A 11 0.64 8.18 7.24
C THR A 11 1.09 6.73 7.41
N GLY A 12 2.38 6.50 7.57
CA GLY A 12 3.01 5.18 7.67
C GLY A 12 4.47 5.32 8.07
N ASN A 13 5.06 4.27 8.64
CA ASN A 13 6.49 4.20 8.90
C ASN A 13 7.27 3.73 7.66
N VAL A 14 7.57 4.68 6.78
CA VAL A 14 8.36 4.43 5.57
C VAL A 14 9.82 4.21 5.93
N THR A 15 10.38 3.09 5.45
CA THR A 15 11.79 2.70 5.64
C THR A 15 12.39 2.24 4.31
N SER A 16 13.70 2.01 4.27
CA SER A 16 14.36 1.40 3.11
C SER A 16 13.76 0.04 2.73
N LYS A 17 13.24 -0.71 3.70
CA LYS A 17 12.58 -2.00 3.48
C LYS A 17 11.21 -1.88 2.80
N THR A 18 10.42 -0.87 3.17
CA THR A 18 9.06 -0.68 2.59
C THR A 18 9.11 0.05 1.25
N GLY A 19 10.11 0.91 1.06
CA GLY A 19 10.14 1.85 -0.06
C GLY A 19 9.10 2.96 0.08
N SER A 20 9.06 3.85 -0.92
CA SER A 20 8.12 4.96 -0.99
C SER A 20 6.69 4.49 -1.22
N ILE A 21 5.72 5.30 -0.78
CA ILE A 21 4.30 5.09 -1.04
C ILE A 21 4.04 5.30 -2.54
N ILE A 22 3.37 4.34 -3.18
CA ILE A 22 3.04 4.40 -4.61
C ILE A 22 1.58 4.80 -4.89
N ALA A 23 0.69 4.58 -3.93
CA ALA A 23 -0.74 4.79 -4.08
C ALA A 23 -1.40 4.95 -2.71
N ALA A 24 -2.50 5.69 -2.68
CA ALA A 24 -3.43 5.76 -1.57
C ALA A 24 -4.84 5.78 -2.15
N LYS A 25 -5.71 4.91 -1.64
CA LYS A 25 -7.11 4.80 -2.06
C LYS A 25 -7.99 4.72 -0.83
N VAL A 26 -9.08 5.48 -0.83
CA VAL A 26 -10.18 5.30 0.13
C VAL A 26 -11.04 4.16 -0.41
N ILE A 27 -11.31 3.17 0.44
CA ILE A 27 -12.05 1.96 0.10
C ILE A 27 -13.41 2.03 0.79
N SER A 28 -14.50 1.74 0.07
CA SER A 28 -15.83 1.57 0.66
C SER A 28 -16.33 0.14 0.47
N ASP A 29 -16.59 -0.23 -0.78
CA ASP A 29 -17.34 -1.44 -1.14
C ASP A 29 -16.49 -2.41 -1.99
N GLU A 30 -15.26 -2.03 -2.34
CA GLU A 30 -14.34 -2.92 -3.07
C GLU A 30 -13.95 -4.12 -2.20
N GLU A 31 -13.97 -5.30 -2.81
CA GLU A 31 -13.71 -6.57 -2.15
C GLU A 31 -12.28 -7.06 -2.38
N ASP A 32 -11.70 -6.71 -3.54
CA ASP A 32 -10.39 -7.19 -3.95
C ASP A 32 -9.38 -6.07 -4.17
N LEU A 33 -8.15 -6.35 -3.76
CA LEU A 33 -6.97 -5.59 -4.12
C LEU A 33 -6.20 -6.37 -5.20
N ILE A 34 -5.95 -5.73 -6.33
CA ILE A 34 -5.04 -6.21 -7.36
C ILE A 34 -3.75 -5.40 -7.31
N VAL A 35 -2.61 -6.08 -7.25
CA VAL A 35 -1.27 -5.48 -7.23
C VAL A 35 -0.48 -5.99 -8.43
N ILE A 36 0.13 -5.07 -9.17
CA ILE A 36 0.91 -5.37 -10.38
C ILE A 36 2.35 -4.89 -10.18
N SER A 37 3.31 -5.77 -10.42
CA SER A 37 4.75 -5.46 -10.38
C SER A 37 5.29 -4.95 -11.71
N ARG A 38 6.47 -4.33 -11.70
CA ARG A 38 7.13 -3.84 -12.92
C ARG A 38 7.57 -4.97 -13.85
N LYS A 39 7.88 -6.15 -13.29
CA LYS A 39 8.24 -7.34 -14.07
C LYS A 39 7.03 -8.22 -14.44
N GLY A 40 5.80 -7.73 -14.21
CA GLY A 40 4.58 -8.39 -14.67
C GLY A 40 4.00 -9.43 -13.72
N GLN A 41 4.47 -9.52 -12.47
CA GLN A 41 3.77 -10.32 -11.47
C GLN A 41 2.44 -9.65 -11.11
N VAL A 42 1.38 -10.44 -10.96
CA VAL A 42 0.06 -9.97 -10.55
C VAL A 42 -0.44 -10.82 -9.39
N ILE A 43 -0.89 -10.18 -8.32
CA ILE A 43 -1.57 -10.84 -7.21
C ILE A 43 -2.92 -10.18 -6.96
N ARG A 44 -3.92 -11.01 -6.66
CA ARG A 44 -5.23 -10.61 -6.16
C ARG A 44 -5.36 -11.05 -4.71
N THR A 45 -5.87 -10.19 -3.85
CA THR A 45 -6.09 -10.48 -2.42
C THR A 45 -7.39 -9.85 -1.95
N ILE A 46 -8.14 -10.59 -1.15
CA ILE A 46 -9.38 -10.09 -0.56
C ILE A 46 -9.02 -9.01 0.47
N ILE A 47 -9.60 -7.81 0.32
CA ILE A 47 -9.31 -6.63 1.16
C ILE A 47 -9.61 -6.92 2.64
N SER A 48 -10.67 -7.70 2.92
CA SER A 48 -11.05 -8.05 4.29
C SER A 48 -10.00 -8.89 5.04
N GLN A 49 -9.07 -9.53 4.33
CA GLN A 49 -7.95 -10.26 4.92
C GLN A 49 -6.76 -9.36 5.30
N ILE A 50 -6.74 -8.11 4.82
CA ILE A 50 -5.69 -7.15 5.13
C ILE A 50 -5.96 -6.54 6.52
N PRO A 51 -5.04 -6.66 7.49
CA PRO A 51 -5.26 -6.16 8.83
C PRO A 51 -5.36 -4.63 8.87
N LYS A 52 -6.34 -4.12 9.63
CA LYS A 52 -6.49 -2.70 9.92
C LYS A 52 -5.47 -2.28 10.97
N LEU A 53 -4.52 -1.42 10.59
CA LEU A 53 -3.43 -0.97 11.46
C LEU A 53 -3.47 0.54 11.66
N SER A 54 -2.83 1.02 12.73
CA SER A 54 -2.65 2.46 12.96
C SER A 54 -1.57 3.05 12.04
N ARG A 55 -1.52 4.39 11.95
CA ARG A 55 -0.58 5.12 11.07
C ARG A 55 0.89 4.95 11.46
N ALA A 56 1.19 4.64 12.72
CA ALA A 56 2.56 4.53 13.22
C ALA A 56 3.18 3.13 12.99
N THR A 57 2.80 2.45 11.90
CA THR A 57 3.23 1.08 11.58
C THR A 57 3.91 1.00 10.21
N GLN A 58 4.65 -0.09 9.93
CA GLN A 58 5.21 -0.36 8.60
C GLN A 58 4.20 -1.05 7.65
N GLY A 59 3.05 -1.49 8.16
CA GLY A 59 2.10 -2.31 7.43
C GLY A 59 2.49 -3.79 7.36
N VAL A 60 1.80 -4.52 6.48
CA VAL A 60 2.07 -5.94 6.17
C VAL A 60 2.48 -6.10 4.72
N ARG A 61 3.13 -7.23 4.41
CA ARG A 61 3.51 -7.58 3.04
C ARG A 61 2.34 -8.27 2.33
N ILE A 62 1.84 -7.66 1.26
CA ILE A 62 0.80 -8.25 0.39
C ILE A 62 1.42 -9.15 -0.67
N MET A 63 2.51 -8.70 -1.28
CA MET A 63 3.18 -9.40 -2.39
C MET A 63 4.64 -9.65 -2.04
N ARG A 64 5.14 -10.87 -2.29
CA ARG A 64 6.58 -11.13 -2.33
C ARG A 64 7.07 -10.82 -3.74
N LEU A 65 7.98 -9.86 -3.85
CA LEU A 65 8.58 -9.45 -5.12
C LEU A 65 9.88 -10.20 -5.34
N ASP A 66 10.21 -10.43 -6.60
CA ASP A 66 11.54 -10.93 -6.99
C ASP A 66 12.61 -9.86 -6.79
N ASP A 67 13.87 -10.30 -6.76
CA ASP A 67 15.00 -9.38 -6.62
C ASP A 67 15.02 -8.34 -7.75
N GLY A 68 15.14 -7.08 -7.34
CA GLY A 68 15.09 -5.91 -8.22
C GLY A 68 13.71 -5.54 -8.77
N ASP A 69 12.64 -6.26 -8.41
CA ASP A 69 11.27 -5.90 -8.79
C ASP A 69 10.65 -4.90 -7.80
N LYS A 70 9.65 -4.16 -8.28
CA LYS A 70 8.89 -3.16 -7.50
C LYS A 70 7.44 -3.19 -7.91
N VAL A 71 6.54 -2.82 -6.98
CA VAL A 71 5.15 -2.58 -7.34
C VAL A 71 5.07 -1.40 -8.31
N ALA A 72 4.34 -1.60 -9.41
CA ALA A 72 4.11 -0.61 -10.45
C ALA A 72 2.76 0.09 -10.27
N SER A 73 1.71 -0.68 -9.95
CA SER A 73 0.35 -0.17 -9.83
C SER A 73 -0.48 -1.03 -8.88
N VAL A 74 -1.55 -0.44 -8.36
CA VAL A 74 -2.59 -1.13 -7.58
C VAL A 74 -3.97 -0.65 -8.02
N THR A 75 -4.96 -1.53 -7.95
CA THR A 75 -6.37 -1.14 -8.09
C THR A 75 -7.20 -1.94 -7.10
N CYS A 76 -8.25 -1.31 -6.57
CA CYS A 76 -9.28 -2.02 -5.80
C CYS A 76 -10.52 -2.14 -6.68
N ILE A 77 -11.13 -3.32 -6.69
CA ILE A 77 -12.36 -3.65 -7.43
C ILE A 77 -13.41 -4.25 -6.51
#